data_AF-A0A3D4E7Y6-F1
#
_entry.id   AF-A0A3D4E7Y6-F1
#
_cell.length_a   1.000
_cell.length_b   1.000
_cell.length_c   1.000
_cell.angle_alpha   90.00
_cell.angle_beta   90.00
_cell.angle_gamma   90.00
#
_symmetry.space_group_name_H-M   'P 1'
#
loop_
_entity.id
_entity.type
_entity.pdbx_description
1 polymer ?
#
loop_
_entity_poly.entity_id
_entity_poly.type
_entity_poly.pdbx_seq_one_letter_code
_entity_poly.pdbx_strand_id
1 'polypeptide(L)'
;MAFQHLIFRLWLCLLCLSFGLSPSYAQGLRDLTIIRDVEIESALREWATPLIKAAHLEEENIDIILVQSDQINAFVAGGANIFIYTGLIEKTENPGEIIGVMAHELGHIAGGHLINNTQALKRASYESILGMALGMGAAILTGNGQVASAIGVGAQHHAMSSYLSHSRTNESSADQAALRFLQDSHQSPEGLVTFFEKLEDQELLPASQQNEYVRTHPLTRNRITNISTKAHQSQFYNQEWPKHWNEQHTRMKAKLQAFINPKHISWNYNDRDKSFAANYARTIASYRLNNIDEALQGINDLIRQEPQNPYLYELKGQMLVEFSRVEEALPALQKTVDLAPKVGLFRIALGHALIEASSRNQKSEYLKQAIDHLKFAAKTEKRNTRVHRLLATAYGRTGEDNLAQIHLAEEALLQGNYRYAQRLAQQVTDNTADNDPARLPAQDILKYIAVAKREQ
;
A
#
# COMPACT_ATOMS: atom_id res chain seq x y z
N MET A 1 22.01 35.34 54.78
CA MET A 1 22.64 34.04 55.12
C MET A 1 21.51 33.03 55.21
N ALA A 2 21.31 32.15 54.23
CA ALA A 2 22.09 30.91 54.07
C ALA A 2 21.98 30.07 55.36
N PHE A 3 21.53 28.81 55.38
CA PHE A 3 21.61 27.77 54.35
C PHE A 3 20.87 26.50 54.84
N GLN A 4 20.58 25.58 53.90
CA GLN A 4 20.18 24.15 54.04
C GLN A 4 18.68 23.85 54.18
N HIS A 5 17.92 23.71 53.08
CA HIS A 5 17.80 22.58 52.14
C HIS A 5 17.18 21.28 52.72
N LEU A 6 16.23 20.76 51.94
CA LEU A 6 16.14 19.37 51.49
C LEU A 6 14.97 18.50 52.04
N ILE A 7 13.95 18.38 51.17
CA ILE A 7 13.37 17.11 50.68
C ILE A 7 12.18 16.46 51.43
N PHE A 8 11.05 16.51 50.69
CA PHE A 8 10.19 15.37 50.29
C PHE A 8 8.98 14.93 51.13
N ARG A 9 7.95 14.58 50.34
CA ARG A 9 6.84 13.65 50.59
C ARG A 9 5.67 14.20 51.40
N LEU A 10 4.75 14.86 50.68
CA LEU A 10 3.31 14.48 50.64
C LEU A 10 2.55 15.36 49.63
N TRP A 11 3.03 15.38 48.38
CA TRP A 11 2.26 15.83 47.21
C TRP A 11 2.55 14.87 46.04
N LEU A 12 1.75 13.81 45.97
CA LEU A 12 1.61 12.81 44.90
C LEU A 12 0.17 12.29 45.11
N CYS A 13 -0.79 12.23 44.19
CA CYS A 13 -0.79 12.29 42.75
C CYS A 13 -2.13 12.90 42.30
N LEU A 14 -2.13 14.14 41.81
CA LEU A 14 -3.05 14.52 40.75
C LEU A 14 -2.47 13.91 39.48
N LEU A 15 -2.75 12.63 39.28
CA LEU A 15 -2.50 11.95 38.03
C LEU A 15 -3.40 12.65 36.99
N CYS A 16 -2.80 13.59 36.27
CA CYS A 16 -3.17 13.89 34.91
C CYS A 16 -3.07 12.57 34.12
N LEU A 17 -4.11 11.75 34.22
CA LEU A 17 -4.46 10.76 33.21
C LEU A 17 -5.10 11.52 32.04
N SER A 18 -4.30 12.39 31.43
CA SER A 18 -4.34 12.55 30.00
C SER A 18 -3.95 11.20 29.40
N PHE A 19 -4.91 10.27 29.33
CA PHE A 19 -4.93 9.33 28.23
C PHE A 19 -5.16 10.17 26.99
N GLY A 20 -4.06 10.73 26.47
CA GLY A 20 -3.99 11.05 25.07
C GLY A 20 -4.32 9.76 24.35
N LEU A 21 -5.54 9.66 23.85
CA LEU A 21 -5.80 8.91 22.64
C LEU A 21 -4.96 9.62 21.57
N SER A 22 -3.66 9.34 21.55
CA SER A 22 -2.84 9.57 20.38
C SER A 22 -3.61 8.92 19.23
N PRO A 23 -3.85 9.61 18.11
CA PRO A 23 -4.44 8.99 16.95
C PRO A 23 -3.38 8.05 16.34
N SER A 24 -3.18 6.89 16.96
CA SER A 24 -2.24 5.85 16.52
C SER A 24 -2.56 5.35 15.12
N TYR A 25 -3.81 5.54 14.65
CA TYR A 25 -4.21 5.27 13.27
C TYR A 25 -3.52 6.18 12.24
N ALA A 26 -3.22 7.44 12.57
CA ALA A 26 -2.53 8.36 11.65
C ALA A 26 -1.00 8.20 11.68
N GLN A 27 -0.45 7.67 12.79
CA GLN A 27 0.97 7.31 12.91
C GLN A 27 1.30 5.97 12.24
N GLY A 28 0.38 5.00 12.24
CA GLY A 28 0.63 3.68 11.64
C GLY A 28 0.94 3.70 10.14
N LEU A 29 0.39 4.65 9.38
CA LEU A 29 0.69 4.82 7.96
C LEU A 29 2.12 5.31 7.68
N ARG A 30 2.82 5.88 8.66
CA ARG A 30 4.20 6.38 8.49
C ARG A 30 5.27 5.28 8.52
N ASP A 31 4.94 4.11 9.08
CA ASP A 31 5.87 2.98 9.24
C ASP A 31 5.57 1.81 8.28
N LEU A 32 4.63 1.97 7.34
CA LEU A 32 4.35 0.95 6.33
C LEU A 32 5.43 0.96 5.25
N THR A 33 6.10 -0.17 5.07
CA THR A 33 7.01 -0.38 3.93
C THR A 33 6.17 -0.72 2.71
N ILE A 34 5.98 0.27 1.82
CA ILE A 34 5.29 0.07 0.55
C ILE A 34 6.24 -0.60 -0.45
N ILE A 35 5.76 -1.66 -1.10
CA ILE A 35 6.46 -2.33 -2.19
C ILE A 35 5.90 -1.80 -3.51
N ARG A 36 6.79 -1.49 -4.46
CA ARG A 36 6.43 -1.25 -5.85
C ARG A 36 6.95 -2.40 -6.71
N ASP A 37 6.05 -3.15 -7.34
CA ASP A 37 6.41 -4.29 -8.19
C ASP A 37 5.44 -4.37 -9.36
N VAL A 38 5.95 -4.12 -10.58
CA VAL A 38 5.10 -4.05 -11.77
C VAL A 38 4.40 -5.38 -12.06
N GLU A 39 5.07 -6.51 -11.84
CA GLU A 39 4.52 -7.83 -12.15
C GLU A 39 3.31 -8.14 -11.26
N ILE A 40 3.48 -7.91 -9.94
CA ILE A 40 2.44 -8.15 -8.95
C ILE A 40 1.31 -7.12 -9.12
N GLU A 41 1.64 -5.82 -9.21
CA GLU A 41 0.65 -4.75 -9.38
C GLU A 41 -0.18 -4.94 -10.66
N SER A 42 0.45 -5.32 -11.77
CA SER A 42 -0.26 -5.52 -13.05
C SER A 42 -1.21 -6.70 -13.00
N ALA A 43 -0.83 -7.80 -12.36
CA ALA A 43 -1.68 -8.97 -12.23
C ALA A 43 -2.87 -8.70 -11.28
N LEU A 44 -2.62 -8.06 -10.13
CA LEU A 44 -3.70 -7.63 -9.23
C LEU A 44 -4.66 -6.66 -9.92
N ARG A 45 -4.13 -5.73 -10.72
CA ARG A 45 -4.93 -4.80 -11.52
C ARG A 45 -5.77 -5.54 -12.56
N GLU A 46 -5.19 -6.50 -13.28
CA GLU A 46 -5.89 -7.33 -14.26
C GLU A 46 -7.10 -8.03 -13.60
N TRP A 47 -6.90 -8.61 -12.42
CA TRP A 47 -7.93 -9.34 -11.70
C TRP A 47 -9.01 -8.44 -11.10
N ALA A 48 -8.65 -7.23 -10.69
CA ALA A 48 -9.54 -6.27 -10.05
C ALA A 48 -10.36 -5.43 -11.05
N THR A 49 -9.86 -5.17 -12.26
CA THR A 49 -10.55 -4.32 -13.25
C THR A 49 -12.01 -4.74 -13.51
N PRO A 50 -12.35 -6.05 -13.70
CA PRO A 50 -13.75 -6.48 -13.83
C PRO A 50 -14.60 -6.15 -12.60
N LEU A 51 -14.05 -6.32 -11.39
CA LEU A 51 -14.72 -6.00 -10.13
C LEU A 51 -14.97 -4.50 -9.99
N ILE A 52 -13.97 -3.67 -10.33
CA ILE A 52 -14.07 -2.21 -10.27
C ILE A 52 -15.20 -1.71 -11.17
N LYS A 53 -15.31 -2.26 -12.38
CA LYS A 53 -16.41 -1.96 -13.32
C LYS A 53 -17.77 -2.41 -12.77
N ALA A 54 -17.85 -3.62 -12.21
CA ALA A 54 -19.06 -4.14 -11.57
C ALA A 54 -19.49 -3.29 -10.36
N ALA A 55 -18.53 -2.67 -9.66
CA ALA A 55 -18.78 -1.75 -8.56
C ALA A 55 -19.18 -0.32 -9.02
N HIS A 56 -19.24 -0.06 -10.34
CA HIS A 56 -19.47 1.26 -10.93
C HIS A 56 -18.47 2.32 -10.43
N LEU A 57 -17.22 1.91 -10.23
CA LEU A 57 -16.12 2.78 -9.84
C LEU A 57 -15.21 3.05 -11.04
N GLU A 58 -14.62 4.25 -11.08
CA GLU A 58 -13.65 4.61 -12.11
C GLU A 58 -12.29 3.97 -11.80
N GLU A 59 -11.73 3.25 -12.77
CA GLU A 59 -10.49 2.49 -12.60
C GLU A 59 -9.29 3.37 -12.22
N GLU A 60 -9.24 4.60 -12.73
CA GLU A 60 -8.16 5.56 -12.47
C GLU A 60 -8.15 6.08 -11.04
N ASN A 61 -9.25 5.91 -10.30
CA ASN A 61 -9.36 6.34 -8.91
C ASN A 61 -9.01 5.23 -7.91
N ILE A 62 -8.85 3.99 -8.38
CA ILE A 62 -8.51 2.85 -7.53
C ILE A 62 -7.03 2.51 -7.66
N ASP A 63 -6.28 2.73 -6.58
CA ASP A 63 -4.90 2.27 -6.47
C ASP A 63 -4.85 0.97 -5.66
N ILE A 64 -4.11 -0.02 -6.13
CA ILE A 64 -3.80 -1.24 -5.36
C ILE A 64 -2.36 -1.12 -4.88
N ILE A 65 -2.16 -1.13 -3.56
CA ILE A 65 -0.90 -0.81 -2.92
C ILE A 65 -0.42 -2.03 -2.12
N LEU A 66 0.79 -2.50 -2.43
CA LEU A 66 1.41 -3.59 -1.70
C LEU A 66 2.13 -3.08 -0.46
N VAL A 67 1.91 -3.76 0.66
CA VAL A 67 2.57 -3.45 1.93
C VAL A 67 3.36 -4.67 2.39
N GLN A 68 4.65 -4.49 2.64
CA GLN A 68 5.49 -5.54 3.17
C GLN A 68 5.11 -5.84 4.62
N SER A 69 4.47 -6.99 4.83
CA SER A 69 4.07 -7.50 6.15
C SER A 69 3.79 -8.99 6.05
N ASP A 70 4.20 -9.77 7.06
CA ASP A 70 3.92 -11.22 7.15
C ASP A 70 2.50 -11.53 7.65
N GLN A 71 1.79 -10.50 8.12
CA GLN A 71 0.41 -10.59 8.59
C GLN A 71 -0.56 -10.77 7.41
N ILE A 72 -1.66 -11.48 7.65
CA ILE A 72 -2.80 -11.50 6.72
C ILE A 72 -3.58 -10.22 6.95
N ASN A 73 -3.59 -9.32 5.97
CA ASN A 73 -4.46 -8.17 5.97
C ASN A 73 -4.68 -7.61 4.56
N ALA A 74 -5.85 -6.99 4.37
CA ALA A 74 -6.12 -6.02 3.35
C ALA A 74 -7.04 -4.96 3.97
N PHE A 75 -7.00 -3.74 3.46
CA PHE A 75 -7.90 -2.67 3.91
C PHE A 75 -7.97 -1.55 2.89
N VAL A 76 -9.00 -0.73 2.98
CA VAL A 76 -9.11 0.51 2.20
C VAL A 76 -8.76 1.73 3.05
N ALA A 77 -7.95 2.64 2.50
CA ALA A 77 -7.69 3.94 3.13
C ALA A 77 -7.43 5.06 2.11
N GLY A 78 -7.50 6.32 2.58
CA GLY A 78 -7.09 7.49 1.79
C GLY A 78 -7.96 7.78 0.56
N GLY A 79 -9.26 7.49 0.64
CA GLY A 79 -10.21 7.62 -0.48
C GLY A 79 -10.57 6.25 -1.03
N ALA A 80 -9.85 5.80 -2.04
CA ALA A 80 -10.15 4.55 -2.77
C ALA A 80 -8.88 3.73 -3.09
N ASN A 81 -7.91 3.71 -2.16
CA ASN A 81 -6.74 2.85 -2.30
C ASN A 81 -6.97 1.56 -1.51
N ILE A 82 -6.75 0.42 -2.15
CA ILE A 82 -6.78 -0.91 -1.56
C ILE A 82 -5.35 -1.29 -1.17
N PHE A 83 -5.09 -1.45 0.11
CA PHE A 83 -3.81 -1.92 0.64
C PHE A 83 -3.87 -3.43 0.82
N ILE A 84 -2.88 -4.16 0.31
CA ILE A 84 -2.79 -5.61 0.41
C ILE A 84 -1.44 -5.97 1.04
N TYR A 85 -1.48 -6.72 2.13
CA TYR A 85 -0.24 -7.20 2.78
C TYR A 85 0.35 -8.37 2.01
N THR A 86 1.67 -8.42 1.91
CA THR A 86 2.37 -9.54 1.26
C THR A 86 2.02 -10.90 1.88
N GLY A 87 1.82 -10.94 3.21
CA GLY A 87 1.44 -12.13 3.95
C GLY A 87 0.04 -12.65 3.60
N LEU A 88 -0.87 -11.79 3.12
CA LEU A 88 -2.14 -12.23 2.56
C LEU A 88 -1.90 -13.02 1.27
N ILE A 89 -1.15 -12.45 0.32
CA ILE A 89 -0.82 -13.10 -0.96
C ILE A 89 -0.11 -14.44 -0.72
N GLU A 90 0.89 -14.47 0.17
CA GLU A 90 1.65 -15.68 0.49
C GLU A 90 0.80 -16.81 1.08
N LYS A 91 -0.23 -16.49 1.86
CA LYS A 91 -1.10 -17.47 2.53
C LYS A 91 -2.33 -17.87 1.73
N THR A 92 -2.64 -17.16 0.65
CA THR A 92 -3.69 -17.61 -0.29
C THR A 92 -3.25 -18.83 -1.11
N GLU A 93 -4.20 -19.69 -1.47
CA GLU A 93 -3.96 -20.92 -2.23
C GLU A 93 -4.23 -20.78 -3.73
N ASN A 94 -5.08 -19.85 -4.12
CA ASN A 94 -5.46 -19.61 -5.51
C ASN A 94 -5.76 -18.11 -5.73
N PRO A 95 -5.78 -17.62 -6.98
CA PRO A 95 -6.08 -16.22 -7.28
C PRO A 95 -7.47 -15.79 -6.79
N GLY A 96 -8.44 -16.72 -6.75
CA GLY A 96 -9.80 -16.48 -6.29
C GLY A 96 -9.90 -15.91 -4.88
N GLU A 97 -9.03 -16.32 -3.97
CA GLU A 97 -9.03 -15.80 -2.59
C GLU A 97 -8.65 -14.33 -2.54
N ILE A 98 -7.65 -13.92 -3.34
CA ILE A 98 -7.25 -12.51 -3.45
C ILE A 98 -8.35 -11.71 -4.13
N ILE A 99 -8.97 -12.26 -5.18
CA ILE A 99 -10.11 -11.65 -5.89
C ILE A 99 -11.29 -11.44 -4.94
N GLY A 100 -11.61 -12.44 -4.12
CA GLY A 100 -12.66 -12.37 -3.11
C GLY A 100 -12.41 -11.26 -2.09
N VAL A 101 -11.18 -11.19 -1.56
CA VAL A 101 -10.78 -10.10 -0.65
C VAL A 101 -10.89 -8.74 -1.34
N MET A 102 -10.38 -8.58 -2.56
CA MET A 102 -10.50 -7.31 -3.29
C MET A 102 -11.95 -6.92 -3.56
N ALA A 103 -12.85 -7.89 -3.83
CA ALA A 103 -14.28 -7.64 -3.98
C ALA A 103 -14.90 -7.14 -2.67
N HIS A 104 -14.48 -7.68 -1.51
CA HIS A 104 -14.87 -7.21 -0.19
C HIS A 104 -14.40 -5.78 0.08
N GLU A 105 -13.12 -5.49 -0.18
CA GLU A 105 -12.57 -4.13 -0.04
C GLU A 105 -13.27 -3.11 -0.95
N LEU A 106 -13.59 -3.49 -2.19
CA LEU A 106 -14.41 -2.66 -3.09
C LEU A 106 -15.82 -2.44 -2.52
N GLY A 107 -16.38 -3.40 -1.80
CA GLY A 107 -17.62 -3.25 -1.05
C GLY A 107 -17.54 -2.14 0.00
N HIS A 108 -16.40 -2.01 0.69
CA HIS A 108 -16.16 -0.90 1.61
C HIS A 108 -16.08 0.46 0.92
N ILE A 109 -15.48 0.52 -0.27
CA ILE A 109 -15.41 1.75 -1.09
C ILE A 109 -16.79 2.16 -1.57
N ALA A 110 -17.51 1.24 -2.22
CA ALA A 110 -18.84 1.48 -2.78
C ALA A 110 -19.87 1.82 -1.70
N GLY A 111 -19.78 1.19 -0.53
CA GLY A 111 -20.66 1.46 0.62
C GLY A 111 -20.34 2.76 1.39
N GLY A 112 -19.24 3.46 1.05
CA GLY A 112 -18.82 4.68 1.75
C GLY A 112 -18.47 4.46 3.24
N HIS A 113 -18.21 3.22 3.64
CA HIS A 113 -18.04 2.82 5.04
C HIS A 113 -16.85 3.53 5.71
N LEU A 114 -15.81 3.88 4.96
CA LEU A 114 -14.66 4.64 5.46
C LEU A 114 -15.03 6.05 5.94
N ILE A 115 -15.87 6.76 5.18
CA ILE A 115 -16.34 8.10 5.53
C ILE A 115 -17.28 8.00 6.74
N ASN A 116 -18.16 6.99 6.74
CA ASN A 116 -19.12 6.77 7.81
C ASN A 116 -18.46 6.38 9.14
N ASN A 117 -17.39 5.58 9.13
CA ASN A 117 -16.66 5.19 10.34
C ASN A 117 -16.04 6.40 11.06
N THR A 118 -15.50 7.38 10.33
CA THR A 118 -14.97 8.61 10.97
C THR A 118 -16.07 9.44 11.62
N GLN A 119 -17.28 9.46 11.03
CA GLN A 119 -18.43 10.15 11.61
C GLN A 119 -19.00 9.38 12.81
N ALA A 120 -19.08 8.05 12.72
CA ALA A 120 -19.53 7.18 13.80
C ALA A 120 -18.60 7.29 15.03
N LEU A 121 -17.28 7.30 14.83
CA LEU A 121 -16.31 7.53 15.90
C LEU A 121 -16.46 8.91 16.54
N LYS A 122 -16.69 9.96 15.73
CA LYS A 122 -16.98 11.32 16.24
C LYS A 122 -18.27 11.34 17.07
N ARG A 123 -19.34 10.67 16.64
CA ARG A 123 -20.61 10.57 17.36
C ARG A 123 -20.47 9.76 18.66
N ALA A 124 -19.85 8.59 18.62
CA ALA A 124 -19.61 7.76 19.80
C ALA A 124 -18.73 8.48 20.83
N SER A 125 -17.70 9.20 20.37
CA SER A 125 -16.89 10.07 21.23
C SER A 125 -17.74 11.16 21.89
N TYR A 126 -18.55 11.88 21.10
CA TYR A 126 -19.48 12.89 21.61
C TYR A 126 -20.50 12.35 22.63
N GLU A 127 -21.13 11.21 22.35
CA GLU A 127 -22.08 10.54 23.26
C GLU A 127 -21.40 10.04 24.54
N SER A 128 -20.19 9.50 24.45
CA SER A 128 -19.42 9.07 25.63
C SER A 128 -19.02 10.26 26.52
N ILE A 129 -18.67 11.40 25.93
CA ILE A 129 -18.39 12.65 26.63
C ILE A 129 -19.67 13.17 27.31
N LEU A 130 -20.81 13.16 26.61
CA LEU A 130 -22.11 13.53 27.20
C LEU A 130 -22.49 12.60 28.35
N GLY A 131 -22.37 11.28 28.17
CA GLY A 131 -22.66 10.29 29.20
C GLY A 131 -21.77 10.45 30.43
N MET A 132 -20.50 10.77 30.23
CA MET A 132 -19.57 11.09 31.31
C MET A 132 -19.96 12.40 32.03
N ALA A 133 -20.32 13.44 31.29
CA ALA A 133 -20.75 14.72 31.88
C ALA A 133 -22.04 14.59 32.69
N LEU A 134 -23.03 13.85 32.18
CA LEU A 134 -24.27 13.54 32.89
C LEU A 134 -24.00 12.66 34.13
N GLY A 135 -23.12 11.66 34.01
CA GLY A 135 -22.70 10.81 35.12
C GLY A 135 -21.98 11.57 36.24
N MET A 136 -21.12 12.54 35.89
CA MET A 136 -20.49 13.44 36.86
C MET A 136 -21.50 14.36 37.52
N GLY A 137 -22.43 14.95 36.76
CA GLY A 137 -23.52 15.76 37.30
C GLY A 137 -24.41 14.98 38.28
N ALA A 138 -24.78 13.76 37.94
CA ALA A 138 -25.54 12.86 38.80
C ALA A 138 -24.76 12.46 40.07
N ALA A 139 -23.46 12.19 39.97
CA ALA A 139 -22.63 11.86 41.13
C ALA A 139 -22.46 13.04 42.10
N ILE A 140 -22.35 14.27 41.57
CA ILE A 140 -22.32 15.51 42.37
C ILE A 140 -23.66 15.72 43.09
N LEU A 141 -24.78 15.49 42.40
CA LEU A 141 -26.13 15.67 42.96
C LEU A 141 -26.50 14.59 44.01
N THR A 142 -25.98 13.36 43.86
CA THR A 142 -26.34 12.22 44.71
C THR A 142 -25.29 11.91 45.80
N GLY A 143 -24.11 12.53 45.73
CA GLY A 143 -23.00 12.29 46.66
C GLY A 143 -22.35 10.91 46.56
N ASN A 144 -22.69 10.11 45.54
CA ASN A 144 -22.30 8.71 45.45
C ASN A 144 -21.32 8.46 44.30
N GLY A 145 -20.02 8.49 44.60
CA GLY A 145 -18.93 8.32 43.61
C GLY A 145 -18.96 6.98 42.85
N GLN A 146 -19.61 5.95 43.42
CA GLN A 146 -19.78 4.64 42.77
C GLN A 146 -20.73 4.69 41.56
N VAL A 147 -21.69 5.63 41.55
CA VAL A 147 -22.61 5.86 40.43
C VAL A 147 -21.86 6.47 39.24
N ALA A 148 -20.92 7.39 39.49
CA ALA A 148 -20.05 7.95 38.45
C ALA A 148 -19.19 6.88 37.77
N SER A 149 -18.59 5.95 38.54
CA SER A 149 -17.79 4.85 37.98
C SER A 149 -18.63 3.84 37.19
N ALA A 150 -19.82 3.50 37.66
CA ALA A 150 -20.71 2.55 36.98
C ALA A 150 -21.26 3.12 35.66
N ILE A 151 -21.62 4.42 35.64
CA ILE A 151 -22.07 5.11 34.43
C ILE A 151 -20.91 5.29 33.45
N GLY A 152 -19.69 5.60 33.91
CA GLY A 152 -18.50 5.72 33.06
C GLY A 152 -18.15 4.40 32.36
N VAL A 153 -18.12 3.29 33.11
CA VAL A 153 -17.88 1.95 32.55
C VAL A 153 -19.03 1.51 31.64
N GLY A 154 -20.28 1.77 32.02
CA GLY A 154 -21.45 1.45 31.22
C GLY A 154 -21.51 2.21 29.89
N ALA A 155 -21.19 3.51 29.90
CA ALA A 155 -21.14 4.35 28.71
C ALA A 155 -20.01 3.92 27.75
N GLN A 156 -18.83 3.56 28.28
CA GLN A 156 -17.73 3.00 27.49
C GLN A 156 -18.10 1.66 26.87
N HIS A 157 -18.74 0.76 27.63
CA HIS A 157 -19.18 -0.53 27.14
C HIS A 157 -20.27 -0.39 26.05
N HIS A 158 -21.23 0.52 26.24
CA HIS A 158 -22.26 0.83 25.25
C HIS A 158 -21.67 1.41 23.96
N ALA A 159 -20.75 2.38 24.06
CA ALA A 159 -20.09 2.97 22.90
C ALA A 159 -19.28 1.93 22.10
N MET A 160 -18.53 1.07 22.79
CA MET A 160 -17.80 -0.03 22.16
C MET A 160 -18.74 -1.05 21.51
N SER A 161 -19.82 -1.45 22.18
CA SER A 161 -20.81 -2.38 21.65
C SER A 161 -21.50 -1.83 20.40
N SER A 162 -21.87 -0.54 20.42
CA SER A 162 -22.47 0.15 19.29
C SER A 162 -21.50 0.25 18.10
N TYR A 163 -20.22 0.60 18.33
CA TYR A 163 -19.19 0.58 17.30
C TYR A 163 -19.01 -0.80 16.67
N LEU A 164 -18.90 -1.86 17.50
CA LEU A 164 -18.77 -3.23 17.03
C LEU A 164 -20.02 -3.69 16.25
N SER A 165 -21.22 -3.27 16.64
CA SER A 165 -22.44 -3.55 15.86
C SER A 165 -22.44 -2.83 14.51
N HIS A 166 -22.00 -1.56 14.47
CA HIS A 166 -21.94 -0.78 13.24
C HIS A 166 -20.91 -1.37 12.28
N SER A 167 -19.74 -1.77 12.81
CA SER A 167 -18.73 -2.53 12.07
C SER A 167 -19.35 -3.80 11.48
N ARG A 168 -20.03 -4.66 12.26
CA ARG A 168 -20.68 -5.87 11.72
C ARG A 168 -21.73 -5.60 10.63
N THR A 169 -22.48 -4.50 10.71
CA THR A 169 -23.41 -4.12 9.63
C THR A 169 -22.65 -3.70 8.37
N ASN A 170 -21.56 -2.95 8.51
CA ASN A 170 -20.69 -2.54 7.40
C ASN A 170 -20.05 -3.76 6.73
N GLU A 171 -19.57 -4.70 7.54
CA GLU A 171 -19.04 -6.00 7.09
C GLU A 171 -20.06 -6.79 6.27
N SER A 172 -21.29 -6.96 6.78
CA SER A 172 -22.33 -7.70 6.07
C SER A 172 -22.79 -7.00 4.78
N SER A 173 -22.73 -5.67 4.75
CA SER A 173 -22.98 -4.86 3.55
C SER A 173 -21.86 -5.08 2.51
N ALA A 174 -20.61 -5.03 2.94
CA ALA A 174 -19.45 -5.30 2.09
C ALA A 174 -19.46 -6.73 1.53
N ASP A 175 -19.78 -7.73 2.35
CA ASP A 175 -19.94 -9.14 1.91
C ASP A 175 -20.99 -9.29 0.79
N GLN A 176 -22.14 -8.62 0.96
CA GLN A 176 -23.22 -8.66 -0.03
C GLN A 176 -22.83 -7.94 -1.32
N ALA A 177 -22.13 -6.81 -1.21
CA ALA A 177 -21.59 -6.09 -2.35
C ALA A 177 -20.54 -6.94 -3.09
N ALA A 178 -19.62 -7.58 -2.36
CA ALA A 178 -18.60 -8.46 -2.92
C ALA A 178 -19.21 -9.58 -3.75
N LEU A 179 -20.20 -10.30 -3.21
CA LEU A 179 -20.90 -11.35 -3.95
C LEU A 179 -21.61 -10.84 -5.21
N ARG A 180 -22.18 -9.63 -5.17
CA ARG A 180 -22.75 -9.00 -6.37
C ARG A 180 -21.68 -8.66 -7.39
N PHE A 181 -20.57 -8.06 -6.96
CA PHE A 181 -19.48 -7.70 -7.87
C PHE A 181 -18.87 -8.91 -8.54
N LEU A 182 -18.66 -10.00 -7.79
CA LEU A 182 -18.18 -11.28 -8.32
C LEU A 182 -19.18 -11.87 -9.32
N GLN A 183 -20.48 -11.83 -9.01
CA GLN A 183 -21.52 -12.27 -9.92
C GLN A 183 -21.55 -11.43 -11.21
N ASP A 184 -21.53 -10.10 -11.11
CA ASP A 184 -21.65 -9.17 -12.24
C ASP A 184 -20.36 -9.11 -13.08
N SER A 185 -19.20 -9.42 -12.49
CA SER A 185 -17.93 -9.57 -13.19
C SER A 185 -17.69 -10.97 -13.77
N HIS A 186 -18.62 -11.91 -13.55
CA HIS A 186 -18.51 -13.32 -13.92
C HIS A 186 -17.28 -14.02 -13.32
N GLN A 187 -16.92 -13.68 -12.08
CA GLN A 187 -15.84 -14.30 -11.31
C GLN A 187 -16.42 -15.19 -10.21
N SER A 188 -15.76 -16.31 -9.93
CA SER A 188 -16.24 -17.25 -8.92
C SER A 188 -16.22 -16.64 -7.51
N PRO A 189 -17.31 -16.75 -6.72
CA PRO A 189 -17.31 -16.36 -5.32
C PRO A 189 -16.69 -17.40 -4.37
N GLU A 190 -16.28 -18.57 -4.87
CA GLU A 190 -15.69 -19.64 -4.07
C GLU A 190 -14.45 -19.15 -3.29
N GLY A 191 -13.58 -18.36 -3.92
CA GLY A 191 -12.38 -17.86 -3.26
C GLY A 191 -12.65 -16.97 -2.05
N LEU A 192 -13.75 -16.21 -2.03
CA LEU A 192 -14.14 -15.44 -0.86
C LEU A 192 -14.58 -16.38 0.29
N VAL A 193 -15.31 -17.44 -0.05
CA VAL A 193 -15.77 -18.45 0.92
C VAL A 193 -14.56 -19.17 1.52
N THR A 194 -13.68 -19.74 0.70
CA THR A 194 -12.53 -20.51 1.20
C THR A 194 -11.56 -19.64 2.01
N PHE A 195 -11.39 -18.37 1.62
CA PHE A 195 -10.59 -17.43 2.40
C PHE A 195 -11.19 -17.17 3.79
N PHE A 196 -12.51 -17.01 3.89
CA PHE A 196 -13.19 -16.79 5.18
C PHE A 196 -13.19 -18.05 6.05
N GLU A 197 -13.40 -19.22 5.47
CA GLU A 197 -13.34 -20.51 6.18
C GLU A 197 -11.95 -20.74 6.79
N LYS A 198 -10.86 -20.37 6.10
CA LYS A 198 -9.49 -20.41 6.66
C LYS A 198 -9.28 -19.54 7.89
N LEU A 199 -10.14 -18.53 8.08
CA LEU A 199 -10.09 -17.60 9.19
C LEU A 199 -11.16 -17.88 10.24
N GLU A 200 -12.04 -18.88 10.06
CA GLU A 200 -13.16 -19.16 10.96
C GLU A 200 -12.71 -19.40 12.41
N ASP A 201 -11.69 -20.24 12.60
CA ASP A 201 -11.21 -20.61 13.94
C ASP A 201 -10.59 -19.43 14.70
N GLN A 202 -10.31 -18.31 14.03
CA GLN A 202 -9.81 -17.09 14.65
C GLN A 202 -10.87 -16.39 15.51
N GLU A 203 -12.17 -16.59 15.25
CA GLU A 203 -13.25 -15.98 16.04
C GLU A 203 -13.17 -16.38 17.52
N LEU A 204 -12.71 -17.61 17.80
CA LEU A 204 -12.60 -18.15 19.16
C LEU A 204 -11.34 -17.69 19.90
N LEU A 205 -10.37 -17.10 19.18
CA LEU A 205 -9.11 -16.66 19.75
C LEU A 205 -9.24 -15.28 20.42
N PRO A 206 -8.46 -14.98 21.48
CA PRO A 206 -8.32 -13.63 21.99
C PRO A 206 -7.83 -12.68 20.88
N ALA A 207 -8.27 -11.41 20.89
CA ALA A 207 -7.92 -10.43 19.87
C ALA A 207 -6.40 -10.27 19.65
N SER A 208 -5.56 -10.54 20.65
CA SER A 208 -4.10 -10.50 20.53
C SER A 208 -3.48 -11.66 19.74
N GLN A 209 -4.24 -12.75 19.54
CA GLN A 209 -3.83 -13.94 18.80
C GLN A 209 -4.52 -14.04 17.43
N GLN A 210 -5.49 -13.15 17.17
CA GLN A 210 -6.18 -13.06 15.89
C GLN A 210 -5.28 -12.43 14.82
N ASN A 211 -5.40 -12.95 13.60
CA ASN A 211 -4.84 -12.29 12.41
C ASN A 211 -5.35 -10.85 12.29
N GLU A 212 -4.51 -9.95 11.76
CA GLU A 212 -4.85 -8.54 11.58
C GLU A 212 -6.15 -8.35 10.79
N TYR A 213 -6.37 -9.15 9.74
CA TYR A 213 -7.62 -9.14 8.96
C TYR A 213 -8.87 -9.36 9.81
N VAL A 214 -8.88 -10.32 10.74
CA VAL A 214 -10.06 -10.62 11.59
C VAL A 214 -10.29 -9.51 12.63
N ARG A 215 -9.22 -8.84 13.05
CA ARG A 215 -9.31 -7.71 13.97
C ARG A 215 -9.91 -6.47 13.30
N THR A 216 -9.58 -6.24 12.03
CA THR A 216 -10.11 -5.13 11.23
C THR A 216 -11.49 -5.42 10.63
N HIS A 217 -11.74 -6.70 10.30
CA HIS A 217 -12.98 -7.23 9.71
C HIS A 217 -13.53 -8.35 10.59
N PRO A 218 -14.27 -8.05 11.67
CA PRO A 218 -14.77 -9.07 12.60
C PRO A 218 -15.58 -10.16 11.89
N LEU A 219 -14.98 -11.34 11.75
CA LEU A 219 -15.54 -12.47 11.05
C LEU A 219 -16.29 -13.35 12.05
N THR A 220 -17.57 -13.62 11.77
CA THR A 220 -18.41 -14.47 12.63
C THR A 220 -18.90 -15.67 11.84
N ARG A 221 -19.12 -16.82 12.51
CA ARG A 221 -19.74 -18.00 11.86
C ARG A 221 -20.98 -17.67 11.05
N ASN A 222 -21.85 -16.80 11.56
CA ASN A 222 -23.05 -16.37 10.84
C ASN A 222 -22.73 -15.65 9.52
N ARG A 223 -21.68 -14.82 9.47
CA ARG A 223 -21.24 -14.19 8.20
C ARG A 223 -20.75 -15.25 7.22
N ILE A 224 -19.91 -16.17 7.68
CA ILE A 224 -19.35 -17.25 6.85
C ILE A 224 -20.49 -18.11 6.28
N THR A 225 -21.42 -18.56 7.12
CA THR A 225 -22.59 -19.35 6.68
C THR A 225 -23.45 -18.59 5.67
N ASN A 226 -23.69 -17.29 5.89
CA ASN A 226 -24.48 -16.47 4.99
C ASN A 226 -23.81 -16.28 3.61
N ILE A 227 -22.50 -16.04 3.60
CA ILE A 227 -21.73 -15.90 2.36
C ILE A 227 -21.67 -17.23 1.63
N SER A 228 -21.30 -18.32 2.32
CA SER A 228 -21.26 -19.67 1.74
C SER A 228 -22.61 -20.05 1.11
N THR A 229 -23.72 -19.87 1.83
CA THR A 229 -25.07 -20.18 1.32
C THR A 229 -25.40 -19.41 0.05
N LYS A 230 -25.06 -18.11 -0.02
CA LYS A 230 -25.32 -17.28 -1.20
C LYS A 230 -24.35 -17.57 -2.34
N ALA A 231 -23.08 -17.79 -2.03
CA ALA A 231 -22.05 -18.12 -3.00
C ALA A 231 -22.40 -19.42 -3.76
N HIS A 232 -22.87 -20.45 -3.05
CA HIS A 232 -23.32 -21.71 -3.66
C HIS A 232 -24.50 -21.57 -4.65
N GLN A 233 -25.22 -20.45 -4.62
CA GLN A 233 -26.30 -20.15 -5.57
C GLN A 233 -25.77 -19.50 -6.86
N SER A 234 -24.51 -19.05 -6.87
CA SER A 234 -23.89 -18.47 -8.07
C SER A 234 -23.64 -19.54 -9.11
N GLN A 235 -24.00 -19.24 -10.36
CA GLN A 235 -23.65 -20.08 -11.52
C GLN A 235 -22.13 -20.18 -11.76
N PHE A 236 -21.34 -19.29 -11.16
CA PHE A 236 -19.89 -19.24 -11.31
C PHE A 236 -19.13 -19.93 -10.16
N TYR A 237 -19.82 -20.53 -9.18
CA TYR A 237 -19.18 -21.06 -7.96
C TYR A 237 -18.03 -22.04 -8.25
N ASN A 238 -18.24 -23.06 -9.08
CA ASN A 238 -17.20 -24.04 -9.43
C ASN A 238 -16.41 -23.66 -10.69
N GLN A 239 -16.39 -22.38 -11.07
CA GLN A 239 -15.68 -21.96 -12.27
C GLN A 239 -14.16 -21.97 -12.01
N GLU A 240 -13.43 -22.72 -12.84
CA GLU A 240 -11.98 -22.73 -12.80
C GLU A 240 -11.40 -21.36 -13.17
N TRP A 241 -10.33 -20.97 -12.48
CA TRP A 241 -9.60 -19.75 -12.79
C TRP A 241 -8.77 -19.93 -14.07
N PRO A 242 -8.62 -18.86 -14.89
CA PRO A 242 -7.75 -18.89 -16.05
C PRO A 242 -6.36 -19.40 -15.69
N LYS A 243 -5.80 -20.31 -16.50
CA LYS A 243 -4.49 -20.93 -16.22
C LYS A 243 -3.41 -19.89 -15.98
N HIS A 244 -3.41 -18.80 -16.75
CA HIS A 244 -2.42 -17.73 -16.59
C HIS A 244 -2.56 -16.99 -15.26
N TRP A 245 -3.75 -16.91 -14.64
CA TRP A 245 -3.93 -16.34 -13.30
C TRP A 245 -3.35 -17.25 -12.21
N ASN A 246 -3.51 -18.56 -12.35
CA ASN A 246 -2.87 -19.52 -11.44
C ASN A 246 -1.34 -19.44 -11.54
N GLU A 247 -0.81 -19.31 -12.75
CA GLU A 247 0.63 -19.10 -12.97
C GLU A 247 1.11 -17.76 -12.39
N GLN A 248 0.38 -16.67 -12.60
CA GLN A 248 0.65 -15.36 -11.99
C GLN A 248 0.68 -15.46 -10.47
N HIS A 249 -0.35 -16.05 -9.84
CA HIS A 249 -0.44 -16.26 -8.39
C HIS A 249 0.77 -17.04 -7.85
N THR A 250 1.10 -18.16 -8.49
CA THR A 250 2.25 -18.99 -8.09
C THR A 250 3.56 -18.20 -8.20
N ARG A 251 3.74 -17.40 -9.26
CA ARG A 251 4.92 -16.54 -9.45
C ARG A 251 4.98 -15.41 -8.43
N MET A 252 3.88 -14.77 -8.09
CA MET A 252 3.84 -13.71 -7.06
C MET A 252 4.34 -14.26 -5.72
N LYS A 253 3.85 -15.44 -5.31
CA LYS A 253 4.29 -16.10 -4.07
C LYS A 253 5.78 -16.44 -4.11
N ALA A 254 6.25 -17.03 -5.20
CA ALA A 254 7.67 -17.34 -5.42
C ALA A 254 8.55 -16.09 -5.33
N LYS A 255 8.14 -15.00 -5.98
CA LYS A 255 8.85 -13.72 -5.99
C LYS A 255 8.91 -13.09 -4.61
N LEU A 256 7.76 -12.94 -3.95
CA LEU A 256 7.66 -12.36 -2.60
C LEU A 256 8.52 -13.14 -1.60
N GLN A 257 8.38 -14.46 -1.56
CA GLN A 257 9.19 -15.30 -0.67
C GLN A 257 10.68 -15.14 -0.94
N ALA A 258 11.10 -15.04 -2.21
CA ALA A 258 12.51 -14.96 -2.56
C ALA A 258 13.13 -13.60 -2.26
N PHE A 259 12.36 -12.51 -2.39
CA PHE A 259 12.81 -11.17 -2.02
C PHE A 259 12.82 -10.94 -0.51
N ILE A 260 11.79 -11.42 0.19
CA ILE A 260 11.59 -11.18 1.63
C ILE A 260 12.40 -12.18 2.46
N ASN A 261 12.41 -13.46 2.09
CA ASN A 261 13.06 -14.53 2.84
C ASN A 261 13.92 -15.48 1.96
N PRO A 262 14.97 -14.97 1.31
CA PRO A 262 15.77 -15.73 0.33
C PRO A 262 16.41 -17.01 0.90
N LYS A 263 16.72 -17.03 2.20
CA LYS A 263 17.40 -18.18 2.84
C LYS A 263 16.53 -19.43 2.97
N HIS A 264 15.21 -19.26 2.95
CA HIS A 264 14.26 -20.36 3.08
C HIS A 264 13.76 -20.89 1.74
N ILE A 265 14.18 -20.30 0.62
CA ILE A 265 13.72 -20.70 -0.71
C ILE A 265 14.08 -22.15 -1.04
N SER A 266 15.22 -22.66 -0.60
CA SER A 266 15.59 -24.06 -0.84
C SER A 266 14.68 -25.08 -0.13
N TRP A 267 13.88 -24.65 0.85
CA TRP A 267 12.98 -25.50 1.62
C TRP A 267 11.64 -25.64 0.89
N ASN A 268 11.11 -24.50 0.42
CA ASN A 268 9.83 -24.44 -0.29
C ASN A 268 9.96 -24.76 -1.78
N TYR A 269 11.11 -24.42 -2.38
CA TYR A 269 11.43 -24.60 -3.80
C TYR A 269 12.76 -25.33 -3.96
N ASN A 270 12.79 -26.59 -3.52
CA ASN A 270 13.98 -27.44 -3.56
C ASN A 270 14.43 -27.74 -5.01
N ASP A 271 15.66 -28.23 -5.16
CA ASP A 271 16.30 -28.44 -6.47
C ASP A 271 15.61 -29.48 -7.36
N ARG A 272 14.72 -30.32 -6.81
CA ARG A 272 13.94 -31.29 -7.59
C ARG A 272 12.76 -30.64 -8.30
N ASP A 273 12.22 -29.56 -7.75
CA ASP A 273 11.16 -28.78 -8.38
C ASP A 273 11.74 -27.96 -9.53
N LYS A 274 11.47 -28.39 -10.77
CA LYS A 274 11.91 -27.72 -12.00
C LYS A 274 10.84 -26.79 -12.59
N SER A 275 9.77 -26.51 -11.86
CA SER A 275 8.74 -25.56 -12.29
C SER A 275 9.34 -24.17 -12.54
N PHE A 276 8.66 -23.40 -13.40
CA PHE A 276 9.06 -22.02 -13.67
C PHE A 276 9.14 -21.19 -12.39
N ALA A 277 8.13 -21.28 -11.52
CA ALA A 277 8.08 -20.55 -10.26
C ALA A 277 9.22 -20.93 -9.31
N ALA A 278 9.60 -22.21 -9.23
CA ALA A 278 10.72 -22.65 -8.40
C ALA A 278 12.07 -22.14 -8.92
N ASN A 279 12.28 -22.22 -10.24
CA ASN A 279 13.48 -21.63 -10.87
C ASN A 279 13.51 -20.10 -10.68
N TYR A 280 12.36 -19.44 -10.77
CA TYR A 280 12.22 -18.00 -10.55
C TYR A 280 12.57 -17.61 -9.11
N ALA A 281 12.00 -18.31 -8.11
CA ALA A 281 12.33 -18.11 -6.71
C ALA A 281 13.82 -18.30 -6.41
N ARG A 282 14.42 -19.39 -6.91
CA ARG A 282 15.87 -19.66 -6.71
C ARG A 282 16.75 -18.60 -7.38
N THR A 283 16.40 -18.17 -8.60
CA THR A 283 17.12 -17.11 -9.31
C THR A 283 17.13 -15.81 -8.51
N ILE A 284 15.97 -15.40 -7.99
CA ILE A 284 15.85 -14.21 -7.13
C ILE A 284 16.62 -14.42 -5.81
N ALA A 285 16.53 -15.60 -5.19
CA ALA A 285 17.24 -15.90 -3.96
C ALA A 285 18.75 -15.82 -4.13
N SER A 286 19.33 -16.39 -5.20
CA SER A 286 20.76 -16.26 -5.52
C SER A 286 21.17 -14.80 -5.66
N TYR A 287 20.37 -13.99 -6.34
CA TYR A 287 20.60 -12.55 -6.44
C TYR A 287 20.60 -11.87 -5.07
N ARG A 288 19.58 -12.14 -4.23
CA ARG A 288 19.45 -11.58 -2.88
C ARG A 288 20.51 -12.08 -1.89
N LEU A 289 21.17 -13.20 -2.19
CA LEU A 289 22.28 -13.77 -1.43
C LEU A 289 23.65 -13.38 -2.00
N ASN A 290 23.70 -12.43 -2.93
CA ASN A 290 24.92 -11.93 -3.59
C ASN A 290 25.63 -12.92 -4.53
N ASN A 291 24.96 -13.98 -4.97
CA ASN A 291 25.45 -14.93 -5.97
C ASN A 291 25.04 -14.46 -7.38
N ILE A 292 25.61 -13.35 -7.82
CA ILE A 292 25.17 -12.66 -9.05
C ILE A 292 25.35 -13.51 -10.32
N ASP A 293 26.43 -14.29 -10.45
CA ASP A 293 26.67 -15.08 -11.66
C ASP A 293 25.62 -16.19 -11.83
N GLU A 294 25.28 -16.86 -10.72
CA GLU A 294 24.21 -17.87 -10.70
C GLU A 294 22.85 -17.23 -10.99
N ALA A 295 22.57 -16.07 -10.40
CA ALA A 295 21.33 -15.33 -10.67
C ALA A 295 21.22 -14.91 -12.13
N LEU A 296 22.31 -14.44 -12.74
CA LEU A 296 22.32 -14.05 -14.15
C LEU A 296 22.18 -15.24 -15.08
N GLN A 297 22.76 -16.40 -14.73
CA GLN A 297 22.48 -17.64 -15.45
C GLN A 297 21.00 -18.00 -15.36
N GLY A 298 20.44 -18.04 -14.14
CA GLY A 298 19.04 -18.36 -13.89
C GLY A 298 18.07 -17.45 -14.65
N ILE A 299 18.27 -16.13 -14.59
CA ILE A 299 17.37 -15.18 -15.27
C ILE A 299 17.48 -15.29 -16.79
N ASN A 300 18.67 -15.56 -17.34
CA ASN A 300 18.82 -15.81 -18.77
C ASN A 300 18.11 -17.11 -19.21
N ASP A 301 18.07 -18.12 -18.35
CA ASP A 301 17.36 -19.38 -18.62
C ASP A 301 15.84 -19.18 -18.62
N LEU A 302 15.34 -18.35 -17.71
CA LEU A 302 13.92 -17.95 -17.66
C LEU A 302 13.54 -17.09 -18.88
N ILE A 303 14.39 -16.13 -19.28
CA ILE A 303 14.16 -15.31 -20.48
C ILE A 303 14.09 -16.18 -21.75
N ARG A 304 14.87 -17.26 -21.84
CA ARG A 304 14.78 -18.18 -22.98
C ARG A 304 13.44 -18.93 -23.03
N GLN A 305 12.82 -19.18 -21.88
CA GLN A 305 11.50 -19.82 -21.80
C GLN A 305 10.36 -18.83 -22.12
N GLU A 306 10.47 -17.59 -21.64
CA GLU A 306 9.47 -16.54 -21.85
C GLU A 306 10.08 -15.24 -22.43
N PRO A 307 10.48 -15.22 -23.72
CA PRO A 307 11.22 -14.10 -24.32
C PRO A 307 10.39 -12.81 -24.52
N GLN A 308 9.08 -12.87 -24.30
CA GLN A 308 8.17 -11.72 -24.38
C GLN A 308 7.74 -11.23 -22.98
N ASN A 309 8.30 -11.78 -21.90
CA ASN A 309 7.96 -11.36 -20.54
C ASN A 309 8.86 -10.17 -20.12
N PRO A 310 8.31 -8.93 -20.02
CA PRO A 310 9.10 -7.75 -19.67
C PRO A 310 9.67 -7.82 -18.25
N TYR A 311 8.99 -8.50 -17.32
CA TYR A 311 9.39 -8.57 -15.91
C TYR A 311 10.73 -9.27 -15.72
N LEU A 312 11.06 -10.25 -16.58
CA LEU A 312 12.35 -10.95 -16.52
C LEU A 312 13.51 -10.07 -16.97
N TYR A 313 13.29 -9.23 -17.99
CA TYR A 313 14.29 -8.27 -18.45
C TYR A 313 14.48 -7.14 -17.45
N GLU A 314 13.40 -6.71 -16.79
CA GLU A 314 13.44 -5.71 -15.72
C GLU A 314 14.27 -6.22 -14.55
N LEU A 315 13.98 -7.44 -14.06
CA LEU A 315 14.70 -8.07 -12.98
C LEU A 315 16.19 -8.27 -13.31
N LYS A 316 16.50 -8.71 -14.54
CA LYS A 316 17.90 -8.80 -15.01
C LYS A 316 18.59 -7.43 -14.99
N GLY A 317 17.89 -6.39 -15.45
CA GLY A 317 18.37 -5.01 -15.41
C GLY A 317 18.66 -4.54 -13.99
N GLN A 318 17.74 -4.79 -13.06
CA GLN A 318 17.90 -4.49 -11.63
C GLN A 318 19.13 -5.19 -11.05
N MET A 319 19.27 -6.51 -11.25
CA MET A 319 20.41 -7.30 -10.81
C MET A 319 21.74 -6.67 -11.30
N LEU A 320 21.81 -6.28 -12.57
CA LEU A 320 23.03 -5.69 -13.13
C LEU A 320 23.32 -4.29 -12.58
N VAL A 321 22.30 -3.43 -12.44
CA VAL A 321 22.46 -2.08 -11.89
C VAL A 321 22.96 -2.14 -10.44
N GLU A 322 22.35 -2.96 -9.59
CA GLU A 322 22.72 -3.06 -8.17
C GLU A 322 24.13 -3.63 -7.96
N PHE A 323 24.59 -4.50 -8.87
CA PHE A 323 25.97 -5.00 -8.88
C PHE A 323 26.93 -4.12 -9.68
N SER A 324 26.58 -2.84 -9.91
CA SER A 324 27.41 -1.84 -10.58
C SER A 324 27.79 -2.17 -12.04
N ARG A 325 27.09 -3.11 -12.69
CA ARG A 325 27.23 -3.52 -14.10
C ARG A 325 26.25 -2.75 -14.99
N VAL A 326 26.19 -1.44 -14.82
CA VAL A 326 25.16 -0.55 -15.39
C VAL A 326 25.09 -0.60 -16.91
N GLU A 327 26.23 -0.59 -17.60
CA GLU A 327 26.28 -0.64 -19.09
C GLU A 327 25.70 -1.96 -19.62
N GLU A 328 25.93 -3.08 -18.92
CA GLU A 328 25.36 -4.39 -19.29
C GLU A 328 23.84 -4.44 -19.01
N ALA A 329 23.33 -3.61 -18.11
CA ALA A 329 21.92 -3.54 -17.79
C ALA A 329 21.09 -2.84 -18.87
N LEU A 330 21.68 -1.88 -19.59
CA LEU A 330 20.96 -1.02 -20.54
C LEU A 330 20.19 -1.81 -21.61
N PRO A 331 20.75 -2.84 -22.28
CA PRO A 331 19.99 -3.62 -23.26
C PRO A 331 18.77 -4.35 -22.67
N ALA A 332 18.87 -4.85 -21.44
CA ALA A 332 17.75 -5.53 -20.77
C ALA A 332 16.65 -4.53 -20.36
N LEU A 333 17.03 -3.39 -19.79
CA LEU A 333 16.09 -2.34 -19.42
C LEU A 333 15.44 -1.67 -20.64
N GLN A 334 16.18 -1.51 -21.74
CA GLN A 334 15.61 -1.05 -23.01
C GLN A 334 14.57 -2.06 -23.52
N LYS A 335 14.92 -3.35 -23.56
CA LYS A 335 13.99 -4.41 -23.97
C LYS A 335 12.72 -4.45 -23.11
N THR A 336 12.84 -4.17 -21.82
CA THR A 336 11.71 -4.06 -20.89
C THR A 336 10.74 -2.96 -21.34
N VAL A 337 11.26 -1.76 -21.63
CA VAL A 337 10.45 -0.63 -22.10
C VAL A 337 9.88 -0.89 -23.49
N ASP A 338 10.61 -1.55 -24.38
CA ASP A 338 10.13 -1.90 -25.72
C ASP A 338 8.93 -2.86 -25.67
N LEU A 339 8.94 -3.83 -24.74
CA LEU A 339 7.85 -4.78 -24.53
C LEU A 339 6.62 -4.14 -23.84
N ALA A 340 6.84 -3.17 -22.96
CA ALA A 340 5.80 -2.53 -22.17
C ALA A 340 5.99 -1.00 -22.07
N PRO A 341 5.80 -0.26 -23.18
CA PRO A 341 6.20 1.16 -23.27
C PRO A 341 5.35 2.11 -22.44
N LYS A 342 4.20 1.66 -21.92
CA LYS A 342 3.28 2.48 -21.12
C LYS A 342 3.52 2.38 -19.61
N VAL A 343 4.39 1.48 -19.15
CA VAL A 343 4.67 1.28 -17.72
C VAL A 343 5.68 2.32 -17.24
N GLY A 344 5.26 3.17 -16.30
CA GLY A 344 6.10 4.25 -15.76
C GLY A 344 7.30 3.72 -14.97
N LEU A 345 7.10 2.72 -14.11
CA LEU A 345 8.17 2.10 -13.31
C LEU A 345 9.32 1.53 -14.16
N PHE A 346 9.05 0.91 -15.32
CA PHE A 346 10.10 0.44 -16.23
C PHE A 346 10.93 1.58 -16.82
N ARG A 347 10.28 2.70 -17.13
CA ARG A 347 10.97 3.92 -17.60
C ARG A 347 11.77 4.58 -16.50
N ILE A 348 11.34 4.49 -15.24
CA ILE A 348 12.13 4.92 -14.08
C ILE A 348 13.40 4.08 -13.95
N ALA A 349 13.29 2.74 -14.08
CA ALA A 349 14.44 1.84 -14.01
C ALA A 349 15.46 2.13 -15.13
N LEU A 350 15.00 2.26 -16.38
CA LEU A 350 15.85 2.62 -17.51
C LEU A 350 16.46 4.03 -17.36
N GLY A 351 15.65 5.02 -16.98
CA GLY A 351 16.12 6.39 -16.75
C GLY A 351 17.18 6.48 -15.65
N HIS A 352 17.02 5.73 -14.57
CA HIS A 352 18.05 5.62 -13.52
C HIS A 352 19.34 5.01 -14.07
N ALA A 353 19.27 3.88 -14.78
CA ALA A 353 20.45 3.25 -15.37
C ALA A 353 21.17 4.16 -16.38
N LEU A 354 20.45 4.94 -17.18
CA LEU A 354 21.01 5.92 -18.12
C LEU A 354 21.74 7.06 -17.39
N ILE A 355 21.17 7.59 -16.29
CA ILE A 355 21.85 8.60 -15.45
C ILE A 355 23.14 8.04 -14.87
N GLU A 356 23.11 6.81 -14.35
CA GLU A 356 24.28 6.15 -13.77
C GLU A 356 25.38 5.91 -14.82
N ALA A 357 25.00 5.40 -16.00
CA ALA A 357 25.90 5.18 -17.13
C ALA A 357 26.52 6.49 -17.64
N SER A 358 25.74 7.57 -17.70
CA SER A 358 26.22 8.89 -18.08
C SER A 358 27.33 9.40 -17.14
N SER A 359 27.22 9.14 -15.83
CA SER A 359 28.26 9.52 -14.86
C SER A 359 29.64 8.95 -15.19
N ARG A 360 29.68 7.73 -15.74
CA ARG A 360 30.92 6.99 -16.00
C ARG A 360 31.57 7.39 -17.32
N ASN A 361 30.75 7.70 -18.32
CA ASN A 361 31.20 7.88 -19.70
C ASN A 361 31.04 9.31 -20.23
N GLN A 362 30.54 10.26 -19.40
CA GLN A 362 30.27 11.65 -19.78
C GLN A 362 29.39 11.81 -21.03
N LYS A 363 28.50 10.84 -21.28
CA LYS A 363 27.61 10.82 -22.44
C LYS A 363 26.39 11.69 -22.16
N SER A 364 26.41 12.94 -22.65
CA SER A 364 25.29 13.89 -22.57
C SER A 364 24.00 13.33 -23.20
N GLU A 365 24.12 12.49 -24.21
CA GLU A 365 22.98 11.85 -24.88
C GLU A 365 22.15 10.94 -23.94
N TYR A 366 22.80 10.24 -23.01
CA TYR A 366 22.09 9.40 -22.03
C TYR A 366 21.27 10.22 -21.04
N LEU A 367 21.70 11.43 -20.69
CA LEU A 367 20.92 12.32 -19.83
C LEU A 367 19.63 12.77 -20.52
N LYS A 368 19.71 13.10 -21.83
CA LYS A 368 18.53 13.47 -22.62
C LYS A 368 17.52 12.34 -22.70
N GLN A 369 17.99 11.13 -23.02
CA GLN A 369 17.12 9.94 -23.04
C GLN A 369 16.52 9.65 -21.66
N ALA A 370 17.30 9.78 -20.59
CA ALA A 370 16.80 9.60 -19.22
C ALA A 370 15.69 10.61 -18.90
N ILE A 371 15.87 11.89 -19.23
CA ILE A 371 14.87 12.94 -19.04
C ILE A 371 13.56 12.58 -19.78
N ASP A 372 13.64 12.13 -21.03
CA ASP A 372 12.45 11.77 -21.81
C ASP A 372 11.67 10.59 -21.18
N HIS A 373 12.38 9.54 -20.76
CA HIS A 373 11.77 8.40 -20.07
C HIS A 373 11.14 8.82 -18.72
N LEU A 374 11.84 9.65 -17.95
CA LEU A 374 11.39 10.08 -16.63
C LEU A 374 10.24 11.09 -16.70
N LYS A 375 10.19 11.96 -17.71
CA LYS A 375 9.05 12.87 -17.95
C LYS A 375 7.78 12.10 -18.28
N PHE A 376 7.89 11.01 -19.05
CA PHE A 376 6.76 10.11 -19.24
C PHE A 376 6.35 9.48 -17.90
N ALA A 377 7.31 8.92 -17.17
CA ALA A 377 7.03 8.25 -15.91
C ALA A 377 6.41 9.17 -14.85
N ALA A 378 6.81 10.45 -14.79
CA ALA A 378 6.23 11.42 -13.85
C ALA A 378 4.73 11.67 -14.09
N LYS A 379 4.25 11.49 -15.34
CA LYS A 379 2.82 11.62 -15.67
C LYS A 379 2.00 10.41 -15.23
N THR A 380 2.59 9.21 -15.31
CA THR A 380 1.92 7.95 -14.98
C THR A 380 2.09 7.56 -13.50
N GLU A 381 3.21 7.94 -12.88
CA GLU A 381 3.59 7.60 -11.50
C GLU A 381 3.49 8.83 -10.58
N LYS A 382 2.32 9.46 -10.52
CA LYS A 382 2.11 10.78 -9.89
C LYS A 382 2.55 10.90 -8.42
N ARG A 383 2.56 9.78 -7.68
CA ARG A 383 2.93 9.71 -6.26
C ARG A 383 4.37 9.23 -6.03
N ASN A 384 5.12 8.95 -7.09
CA ASN A 384 6.47 8.40 -6.99
C ASN A 384 7.49 9.52 -6.75
N THR A 385 8.02 9.63 -5.53
CA THR A 385 9.03 10.65 -5.18
C THR A 385 10.35 10.46 -5.95
N ARG A 386 10.71 9.21 -6.27
CA ARG A 386 11.97 8.86 -6.93
C ARG A 386 12.06 9.41 -8.35
N VAL A 387 10.95 9.47 -9.09
CA VAL A 387 10.97 10.03 -10.46
C VAL A 387 11.41 11.50 -10.46
N HIS A 388 10.92 12.29 -9.50
CA HIS A 388 11.27 13.69 -9.35
C HIS A 388 12.72 13.86 -8.90
N ARG A 389 13.20 13.02 -7.97
CA ARG A 389 14.61 12.99 -7.58
C ARG A 389 15.54 12.70 -8.76
N LEU A 390 15.17 11.74 -9.62
CA LEU A 390 15.95 11.38 -10.81
C LEU A 390 15.89 12.48 -11.88
N LEU A 391 14.73 13.10 -12.12
CA LEU A 391 14.60 14.26 -13.01
C LEU A 391 15.47 15.41 -12.54
N ALA A 392 15.42 15.74 -11.24
CA ALA A 392 16.28 16.76 -10.66
C ALA A 392 17.77 16.46 -10.87
N THR A 393 18.17 15.21 -10.71
CA THR A 393 19.54 14.76 -10.93
C THR A 393 19.95 14.90 -12.40
N ALA A 394 19.07 14.51 -13.33
CA ALA A 394 19.34 14.60 -14.76
C ALA A 394 19.44 16.06 -15.23
N TYR A 395 18.47 16.91 -14.84
CA TYR A 395 18.47 18.34 -15.18
C TYR A 395 19.65 19.10 -14.58
N GLY A 396 20.01 18.83 -13.32
CA GLY A 396 21.19 19.47 -12.72
C GLY A 396 22.49 19.10 -13.43
N ARG A 397 22.56 17.89 -14.02
CA ARG A 397 23.70 17.45 -14.82
C ARG A 397 23.70 18.00 -16.25
N THR A 398 22.55 18.39 -16.78
CA THR A 398 22.47 19.11 -18.07
C THR A 398 22.62 20.62 -17.92
N GLY A 399 22.72 21.13 -16.69
CA GLY A 399 22.84 22.57 -16.38
C GLY A 399 21.50 23.30 -16.35
N GLU A 400 20.39 22.57 -16.30
CA GLU A 400 19.02 23.10 -16.24
C GLU A 400 18.57 23.28 -14.78
N ASP A 401 19.29 24.12 -14.03
CA ASP A 401 19.17 24.26 -12.57
C ASP A 401 17.75 24.60 -12.09
N ASN A 402 17.04 25.47 -12.81
CA ASN A 402 15.67 25.85 -12.46
C ASN A 402 14.71 24.66 -12.54
N LEU A 403 14.82 23.82 -13.59
CA LEU A 403 14.02 22.61 -13.73
C LEU A 403 14.40 21.56 -12.68
N ALA A 404 15.69 21.44 -12.38
CA ALA A 404 16.15 20.58 -11.30
C ALA A 404 15.53 20.98 -9.95
N GLN A 405 15.51 22.28 -9.66
CA GLN A 405 14.95 22.83 -8.44
C GLN A 405 13.44 22.59 -8.31
N ILE A 406 12.69 22.68 -9.42
CA ILE A 406 11.26 22.38 -9.41
C ILE A 406 10.97 20.91 -9.12
N HIS A 407 11.72 19.99 -9.71
CA HIS A 407 11.50 18.58 -9.39
C HIS A 407 11.88 18.25 -7.93
N LEU A 408 12.89 18.93 -7.35
CA LEU A 408 13.12 18.84 -5.90
C LEU A 408 11.97 19.42 -5.08
N ALA A 409 11.31 20.47 -5.57
CA ALA A 409 10.13 21.05 -4.92
C ALA A 409 8.92 20.08 -4.98
N GLU A 410 8.70 19.41 -6.12
CA GLU A 410 7.66 18.38 -6.29
C GLU A 410 7.92 17.17 -5.39
N GLU A 411 9.15 16.67 -5.31
CA GLU A 411 9.53 15.59 -4.39
C GLU A 411 9.24 15.99 -2.93
N ALA A 412 9.65 17.19 -2.53
CA ALA A 412 9.40 17.71 -1.19
C ALA A 412 7.90 17.85 -0.90
N LEU A 413 7.10 18.23 -1.90
CA LEU A 413 5.65 18.33 -1.80
C LEU A 413 5.01 16.96 -1.55
N LEU A 414 5.41 15.95 -2.33
CA LEU A 414 4.93 14.56 -2.18
C LEU A 414 5.31 13.94 -0.83
N GLN A 415 6.43 14.37 -0.23
CA GLN A 415 6.85 13.98 1.11
C GLN A 415 6.13 14.75 2.23
N GLY A 416 5.26 15.71 1.89
CA GLY A 416 4.59 16.58 2.86
C GLY A 416 5.49 17.67 3.46
N ASN A 417 6.69 17.89 2.91
CA ASN A 417 7.61 18.93 3.33
C ASN A 417 7.28 20.28 2.65
N TYR A 418 6.08 20.79 2.96
CA TYR A 418 5.52 22.01 2.35
C TYR A 418 6.43 23.24 2.50
N ARG A 419 7.12 23.38 3.63
CA ARG A 419 8.04 24.52 3.86
C ARG A 419 9.23 24.48 2.91
N TYR A 420 9.80 23.29 2.68
CA TYR A 420 10.92 23.16 1.77
C TYR A 420 10.49 23.32 0.31
N ALA A 421 9.38 22.69 -0.09
CA ALA A 421 8.79 22.85 -1.41
C ALA A 421 8.49 24.32 -1.74
N GLN A 422 7.89 25.05 -0.80
CA GLN A 422 7.60 26.48 -0.95
C GLN A 422 8.88 27.31 -1.18
N ARG A 423 9.95 27.07 -0.41
CA ARG A 423 11.21 27.81 -0.57
C ARG A 423 11.82 27.60 -1.96
N LEU A 424 11.85 26.36 -2.45
CA LEU A 424 12.40 26.03 -3.76
C LEU A 424 11.57 26.67 -4.89
N ALA A 425 10.25 26.54 -4.83
CA ALA A 425 9.36 27.13 -5.84
C ALA A 425 9.41 28.68 -5.84
N GLN A 426 9.53 29.31 -4.66
CA GLN A 426 9.68 30.76 -4.57
C GLN A 426 11.01 31.23 -5.19
N GLN A 427 12.12 30.53 -4.91
CA GLN A 427 13.41 30.85 -5.50
C GLN A 427 13.39 30.79 -7.03
N VAL A 428 12.71 29.79 -7.61
CA VAL A 428 12.53 29.72 -9.07
C VAL A 428 11.68 30.90 -9.56
N THR A 429 10.56 31.23 -8.89
CA THR A 429 9.70 32.34 -9.30
C THR A 429 10.39 33.71 -9.18
N ASP A 430 11.25 33.91 -8.18
CA ASP A 430 11.94 35.19 -7.97
C ASP A 430 13.09 35.42 -8.96
N ASN A 431 13.75 34.35 -9.40
CA ASN A 431 14.99 34.42 -10.19
C ASN A 431 14.82 34.11 -11.68
N THR A 432 13.60 33.81 -12.15
CA THR A 432 13.35 33.43 -13.55
C THR A 432 12.51 34.46 -14.31
N ALA A 433 12.76 34.57 -15.61
CA ALA A 433 11.93 35.35 -16.52
C ALA A 433 10.58 34.65 -16.78
N ASP A 434 9.58 35.40 -17.24
CA ASP A 434 8.21 34.88 -17.44
C ASP A 434 8.11 33.72 -18.45
N ASN A 435 9.08 33.57 -19.35
CA ASN A 435 9.14 32.50 -20.34
C ASN A 435 9.95 31.27 -19.90
N ASP A 436 10.52 31.26 -18.70
CA ASP A 436 11.27 30.10 -18.19
C ASP A 436 10.32 28.90 -17.98
N PRO A 437 10.63 27.70 -18.51
CA PRO A 437 9.77 26.54 -18.42
C PRO A 437 9.51 26.06 -16.98
N ALA A 438 10.38 26.42 -16.02
CA ALA A 438 10.24 26.05 -14.61
C ALA A 438 9.28 26.97 -13.85
N ARG A 439 8.96 28.16 -14.38
CA ARG A 439 8.20 29.20 -13.65
C ARG A 439 6.74 28.82 -13.41
N LEU A 440 6.05 28.27 -14.42
CA LEU A 440 4.65 27.86 -14.29
C LEU A 440 4.47 26.74 -13.25
N PRO A 441 5.23 25.63 -13.29
CA PRO A 441 5.23 24.62 -12.22
C PRO A 441 5.51 25.21 -10.84
N ALA A 442 6.43 26.18 -10.73
CA ALA A 442 6.72 26.86 -9.46
C ALA A 442 5.47 27.55 -8.89
N GLN A 443 4.77 28.30 -9.72
CA GLN A 443 3.54 29.00 -9.34
C GLN A 443 2.42 28.02 -8.95
N ASP A 444 2.29 26.90 -9.66
CA ASP A 444 1.32 25.85 -9.34
C ASP A 444 1.59 25.24 -7.96
N ILE A 445 2.86 24.94 -7.63
CA ILE A 445 3.27 24.46 -6.30
C ILE A 445 2.93 25.49 -5.22
N LEU A 446 3.28 26.76 -5.42
CA LEU A 446 2.98 27.84 -4.46
C LEU A 446 1.48 27.99 -4.23
N LYS A 447 0.68 27.95 -5.29
CA LYS A 447 -0.78 28.02 -5.23
C LYS A 447 -1.38 26.83 -4.50
N TYR A 448 -0.92 25.62 -4.80
CA TYR A 448 -1.35 24.40 -4.10
C TYR A 448 -1.08 24.49 -2.60
N ILE A 449 0.14 24.88 -2.21
CA ILE A 449 0.52 25.03 -0.80
C ILE A 449 -0.32 26.12 -0.10
N ALA A 450 -0.62 27.22 -0.79
CA ALA A 450 -1.46 28.29 -0.24
C ALA A 450 -2.90 27.82 0.03
N VAL A 451 -3.46 26.96 -0.82
CA VAL A 451 -4.78 26.33 -0.59
C VAL A 451 -4.72 25.33 0.56
N ALA A 452 -3.74 24.42 0.56
CA ALA A 452 -3.60 23.40 1.59
C ALA A 452 -3.45 23.98 3.01
N LYS A 453 -2.80 25.14 3.15
CA LYS A 453 -2.69 25.86 4.45
C LYS A 453 -4.00 26.49 4.93
N ARG A 454 -4.99 26.72 4.06
CA ARG A 454 -6.29 27.29 4.43
C ARG A 454 -7.29 26.23 4.92
N GLU A 455 -7.05 24.98 4.57
CA GLU A 455 -7.89 23.83 4.93
C GLU A 455 -7.44 23.12 6.22
N GLN A 456 -6.26 23.49 6.75
CA GLN A 456 -5.76 23.11 8.07
C GLN A 456 -6.08 24.19 9.09
#